data_AF-A0A1N7KGH7-F1
#
_entry.id   AF-A0A1N7KGH7-F1
#
_cell.length_a   1.000
_cell.length_b   1.000
_cell.length_c   1.000
_cell.angle_alpha   90.00
_cell.angle_beta   90.00
_cell.angle_gamma   90.00
#
_symmetry.space_group_name_H-M   'P 1'
#
loop_
_entity.id
_entity.type
_entity.pdbx_description
1 polymer ?
#
loop_
_entity_poly.entity_id
_entity_poly.type
_entity_poly.pdbx_seq_one_letter_code
_entity_poly.pdbx_strand_id
1 'polypeptide(L)'
;MPDAHPLLYPVGPRRADVTLWIDDREIPACRGESLITALLAVGEMTGRSEFDQAPRSGFCLMGACQDCTIWTATGQRLRACMTEVRDGMVLRRQPPAVGVDHGR
;
A
#
# COMPACT_ATOMS: atom_id res chain seq x y z
N MET A 1 14.67 13.65 0.65
CA MET A 1 14.35 12.60 1.63
C MET A 1 15.67 11.97 2.00
N PRO A 2 16.12 11.98 3.27
CA PRO A 2 17.31 11.21 3.64
C PRO A 2 17.02 9.73 3.36
N ASP A 3 18.04 8.98 2.97
CA ASP A 3 17.96 7.64 2.36
C ASP A 3 16.84 6.78 2.96
N ALA A 4 15.82 6.47 2.16
CA ALA A 4 14.69 5.68 2.60
C ALA A 4 15.18 4.25 2.90
N HIS A 5 15.41 3.95 4.17
CA HIS A 5 15.72 2.60 4.60
C HIS A 5 14.50 1.70 4.41
N PRO A 6 14.68 0.49 3.87
CA PRO A 6 13.59 -0.46 3.74
C PRO A 6 13.01 -0.76 5.13
N LEU A 7 11.69 -0.74 5.23
CA LEU A 7 10.96 -1.11 6.45
C LEU A 7 10.75 -2.63 6.56
N LEU A 8 11.05 -3.36 5.49
CA LEU A 8 11.05 -4.81 5.42
C LEU A 8 12.32 -5.30 4.72
N TYR A 9 13.10 -6.13 5.41
CA TYR A 9 14.28 -6.77 4.84
C TYR A 9 13.94 -8.19 4.37
N PRO A 10 14.06 -8.52 3.08
CA PRO A 10 13.73 -9.84 2.58
C PRO A 10 14.80 -10.86 2.97
N VAL A 11 14.39 -12.08 3.31
CA VAL A 11 15.31 -13.20 3.63
C VAL A 11 16.04 -13.71 2.38
N GLY A 12 15.47 -13.49 1.19
CA GLY A 12 16.05 -13.87 -0.10
C GLY A 12 15.94 -12.75 -1.16
N PRO A 13 16.44 -12.97 -2.38
CA PRO A 13 16.41 -11.95 -3.42
C PRO A 13 14.97 -11.60 -3.82
N ARG A 14 14.62 -10.30 -3.84
CA ARG A 14 13.41 -9.80 -4.47
C ARG A 14 13.68 -9.55 -5.96
N ARG A 15 12.93 -10.21 -6.82
CA ARG A 15 12.97 -9.99 -8.28
C ARG A 15 11.72 -9.21 -8.66
N ALA A 16 11.82 -7.89 -8.62
CA ALA A 16 10.72 -7.05 -9.08
C ALA A 16 10.52 -7.26 -10.59
N ASP A 17 9.36 -7.80 -10.95
CA ASP A 17 8.97 -8.17 -12.31
C ASP A 17 7.72 -7.41 -12.79
N VAL A 18 7.16 -6.56 -11.92
CA VAL A 18 5.99 -5.71 -12.19
C VAL A 18 6.15 -4.33 -11.56
N THR A 19 5.39 -3.37 -12.07
CA THR A 19 5.37 -1.99 -11.55
C THR A 19 3.98 -1.61 -11.06
N LEU A 20 3.94 -0.89 -9.95
CA LEU A 20 2.75 -0.29 -9.37
C LEU A 20 2.95 1.23 -9.28
N TRP A 21 1.87 1.98 -9.16
CA TRP A 21 1.92 3.44 -8.95
C TRP A 21 1.22 3.78 -7.65
N ILE A 22 1.90 4.49 -6.75
CA ILE A 22 1.33 4.95 -5.49
C ILE A 22 1.55 6.45 -5.37
N ASP A 23 0.46 7.21 -5.37
CA ASP A 23 0.49 8.68 -5.43
C ASP A 23 1.44 9.16 -6.55
N ASP A 24 1.27 8.56 -7.73
CA ASP A 24 2.00 8.82 -8.98
C ASP A 24 3.51 8.52 -8.94
N ARG A 25 3.97 7.80 -7.91
CA ARG A 25 5.33 7.25 -7.82
C ARG A 25 5.37 5.79 -8.20
N GLU A 26 6.33 5.42 -9.04
CA GLU A 26 6.58 4.02 -9.41
C GLU A 26 7.15 3.23 -8.23
N ILE A 27 6.58 2.05 -8.01
CA ILE A 27 6.98 1.11 -6.97
C ILE A 27 7.30 -0.23 -7.63
N PRO A 28 8.58 -0.67 -7.62
CA PRO A 28 8.96 -1.98 -8.11
C PRO A 28 8.45 -3.07 -7.16
N ALA A 29 7.77 -4.07 -7.71
CA ALA A 29 7.15 -5.14 -6.92
C ALA A 29 7.29 -6.51 -7.58
N CYS A 30 7.10 -7.56 -6.78
CA CYS A 30 7.07 -8.95 -7.22
C CYS A 30 5.62 -9.38 -7.40
N ARG A 31 5.28 -9.96 -8.56
CA ARG A 31 3.94 -10.53 -8.78
C ARG A 31 3.58 -11.55 -7.70
N GLY A 32 2.36 -11.44 -7.17
CA GLY A 32 1.83 -12.38 -6.15
C GLY A 32 2.27 -12.10 -4.71
N GLU A 33 3.23 -11.19 -4.46
CA GLU A 33 3.44 -10.70 -3.09
C GLU A 33 2.27 -9.78 -2.66
N SER A 34 2.10 -9.56 -1.36
CA SER A 34 1.07 -8.63 -0.88
C SER A 34 1.48 -7.17 -1.11
N LEU A 35 0.51 -6.28 -1.35
CA LEU A 35 0.79 -4.84 -1.50
C LEU A 35 1.61 -4.30 -0.31
N ILE A 36 1.28 -4.68 0.93
CA ILE A 36 2.05 -4.23 2.10
C ILE A 36 3.55 -4.60 2.01
N THR A 37 3.86 -5.78 1.49
CA THR A 37 5.25 -6.25 1.30
C THR A 37 5.97 -5.37 0.28
N ALA A 38 5.32 -5.10 -0.86
CA ALA A 38 5.88 -4.26 -1.91
C ALA A 38 6.22 -2.84 -1.42
N LEU A 39 5.32 -2.22 -0.65
CA LEU A 39 5.55 -0.88 -0.08
C LEU A 39 6.65 -0.87 0.97
N LEU A 40 6.59 -1.76 1.97
CA LEU A 40 7.56 -1.76 3.08
C LEU A 40 8.98 -2.05 2.58
N ALA A 41 9.13 -2.89 1.55
CA ALA A 41 10.41 -3.23 0.96
C ALA A 41 11.11 -2.04 0.27
N VAL A 42 10.38 -0.98 -0.07
CA VAL A 42 10.95 0.28 -0.60
C VAL A 42 10.90 1.43 0.41
N GLY A 43 10.63 1.13 1.68
CA GLY A 43 10.60 2.12 2.75
C GLY A 43 9.29 2.91 2.84
N GLU A 44 8.24 2.47 2.14
CA GLU A 44 6.96 3.18 2.05
C GLU A 44 5.88 2.56 2.94
N MET A 45 4.93 3.39 3.39
CA MET A 45 3.76 2.96 4.18
C MET A 45 2.46 3.05 3.39
N THR A 46 1.46 2.24 3.76
CA THR A 46 0.22 2.07 2.99
C THR A 46 -0.72 3.26 3.08
N GLY A 47 -0.76 3.93 4.24
CA GLY A 47 -1.67 5.04 4.48
C GLY A 47 -1.41 5.75 5.80
N ARG A 48 -2.44 6.38 6.34
CA ARG A 48 -2.42 7.09 7.62
C ARG A 48 -3.52 6.56 8.53
N SER A 49 -3.28 6.59 9.83
CA SER A 49 -4.32 6.29 10.83
C SER A 49 -5.44 7.31 10.76
N GLU A 50 -6.69 6.87 10.95
CA GLU A 50 -7.83 7.78 11.06
C GLU A 50 -7.81 8.62 12.35
N PHE A 51 -7.13 8.14 13.40
CA PHE A 51 -7.14 8.76 14.72
C PHE A 51 -6.11 9.88 14.87
N ASP A 52 -4.86 9.62 14.48
CA ASP A 52 -3.72 10.53 14.70
C ASP A 52 -3.08 11.03 13.40
N GLN A 53 -3.56 10.58 12.23
CA GLN A 53 -2.99 10.86 10.91
C GLN A 53 -1.53 10.43 10.74
N ALA A 54 -0.97 9.67 11.68
CA ALA A 54 0.39 9.15 11.58
C ALA A 54 0.46 8.07 10.47
N PRO A 55 1.57 7.97 9.74
CA PRO A 55 1.79 6.90 8.77
C PRO A 55 1.64 5.51 9.41
N ARG A 56 0.90 4.61 8.76
CA ARG A 56 0.66 3.22 9.19
C ARG A 56 0.64 2.27 7.99
N SER A 57 1.02 1.02 8.24
CA SER A 57 0.95 -0.08 7.27
C SER A 57 0.17 -1.31 7.76
N GLY A 58 -0.16 -1.38 9.05
CA GLY A 58 -0.80 -2.54 9.70
C GLY A 58 0.18 -3.60 10.20
N PHE A 59 -0.22 -4.32 11.25
CA PHE A 59 0.62 -5.30 11.96
C PHE A 59 0.04 -6.73 11.96
N CYS A 60 -1.26 -6.89 11.73
CA CYS A 60 -1.94 -8.19 11.89
C CYS A 60 -1.81 -9.12 10.68
N LEU A 61 -1.49 -8.59 9.50
CA LEU A 61 -1.43 -9.31 8.22
C LEU A 61 -2.68 -10.11 7.80
N MET A 62 -3.81 -9.91 8.48
CA MET A 62 -5.07 -10.62 8.24
C MET A 62 -6.27 -9.68 8.02
N GLY A 63 -6.00 -8.40 7.81
CA GLY A 63 -7.03 -7.37 7.56
C GLY A 63 -7.78 -6.86 8.80
N ALA A 64 -7.55 -7.43 9.98
CA ALA A 64 -8.28 -7.11 11.22
C ALA A 64 -7.93 -5.73 11.81
N CYS A 65 -6.65 -5.33 11.83
CA CYS A 65 -6.20 -4.07 12.45
C CYS A 65 -6.61 -2.81 11.67
N GLN A 66 -7.03 -2.96 10.42
CA GLN A 66 -7.48 -1.89 9.52
C GLN A 66 -6.44 -0.81 9.11
N ASP A 67 -5.29 -0.78 9.77
CA ASP A 67 -4.18 0.14 9.52
C ASP A 67 -3.46 -0.06 8.17
N CYS A 68 -3.73 -1.17 7.46
CA CYS A 68 -3.17 -1.47 6.14
C CYS A 68 -4.01 -0.93 4.97
N THR A 69 -4.80 0.12 5.22
CA THR A 69 -5.70 0.69 4.22
C THR A 69 -4.92 1.35 3.08
N ILE A 70 -5.33 1.04 1.86
CA ILE A 70 -4.90 1.72 0.62
C ILE A 70 -6.09 1.78 -0.34
N TRP A 71 -6.06 2.67 -1.32
CA TRP A 71 -7.17 2.89 -2.24
C TRP A 71 -6.73 2.63 -3.68
N THR A 72 -7.63 2.16 -4.53
CA THR A 72 -7.43 2.23 -5.99
C THR A 72 -7.63 3.66 -6.48
N ALA A 73 -7.11 3.99 -7.66
CA ALA A 73 -7.40 5.27 -8.32
C ALA A 73 -8.92 5.52 -8.53
N THR A 74 -9.72 4.46 -8.63
CA THR A 74 -11.19 4.51 -8.76
C THR A 74 -11.93 4.64 -7.44
N GLY A 75 -11.24 4.66 -6.30
CA GLY A 75 -11.84 4.85 -4.98
C GLY A 75 -12.24 3.58 -4.24
N GLN A 76 -11.89 2.39 -4.74
CA GLN A 76 -12.10 1.15 -3.98
C GLN A 76 -11.10 1.07 -2.82
N ARG A 77 -11.61 0.87 -1.60
CA ARG A 77 -10.78 0.61 -0.41
C ARG A 77 -10.27 -0.83 -0.44
N LEU A 78 -8.96 -1.00 -0.22
CA LEU A 78 -8.28 -2.29 -0.19
C LEU A 78 -7.61 -2.52 1.15
N ARG A 79 -7.41 -3.81 1.48
CA ARG A 79 -6.54 -4.24 2.58
C ARG A 79 -5.20 -4.62 1.97
N ALA A 80 -4.19 -3.75 2.07
CA ALA A 80 -2.89 -3.95 1.44
C ALA A 80 -2.22 -5.26 1.89
N CYS A 81 -2.46 -5.71 3.12
CA CYS A 81 -1.88 -6.96 3.61
C CYS A 81 -2.50 -8.24 3.04
N MET A 82 -3.68 -8.16 2.42
CA MET A 82 -4.37 -9.31 1.83
C MET A 82 -4.59 -9.16 0.31
N THR A 83 -4.14 -8.05 -0.26
CA THR A 83 -4.29 -7.80 -1.70
C THR A 83 -2.99 -8.15 -2.38
N GLU A 84 -3.05 -9.03 -3.37
CA GLU A 84 -1.90 -9.40 -4.18
C GLU A 84 -1.54 -8.29 -5.18
N VAL A 85 -0.24 -8.13 -5.37
CA VAL A 85 0.36 -7.28 -6.39
C VAL A 85 -0.02 -7.77 -7.80
N ARG A 86 -0.47 -6.83 -8.65
CA ARG A 86 -0.60 -7.01 -10.10
C ARG A 86 0.04 -5.84 -10.82
N ASP A 87 0.65 -6.13 -11.97
CA ASP A 87 1.22 -5.11 -12.84
C ASP A 87 0.17 -4.07 -13.25
N GLY A 88 0.56 -2.80 -13.37
CA GLY A 88 -0.37 -1.74 -13.78
C GLY A 88 -1.19 -1.14 -12.65
N MET A 89 -1.10 -1.64 -11.40
CA MET A 89 -1.96 -1.16 -10.31
C MET A 89 -1.68 0.31 -9.97
N VAL A 90 -2.72 1.14 -10.05
CA VAL A 90 -2.68 2.55 -9.64
C VAL A 90 -3.43 2.72 -8.32
N LEU A 91 -2.68 3.11 -7.30
CA LEU A 91 -3.10 3.15 -5.91
C LEU A 91 -2.89 4.55 -5.29
N ARG A 92 -3.61 4.81 -4.19
CA ARG A 92 -3.59 6.05 -3.44
C ARG A 92 -3.54 5.79 -1.94
N ARG A 93 -2.73 6.56 -1.20
CA ARG A 93 -2.65 6.45 0.28
C ARG A 93 -3.87 7.04 0.98
N GLN A 94 -4.58 7.93 0.29
CA GLN A 94 -5.82 8.57 0.74
C GLN A 94 -6.95 8.27 -0.24
N PRO A 95 -8.22 8.31 0.22
CA PRO A 95 -9.34 8.16 -0.69
C PRO A 95 -9.26 9.25 -1.77
N PRO A 96 -9.40 8.91 -3.06
CA PRO A 96 -9.47 9.91 -4.11
C PRO A 96 -10.70 10.78 -3.91
N ALA A 97 -10.67 12.01 -4.44
CA ALA A 97 -11.80 12.93 -4.45
C ALA A 97 -12.90 12.44 -5.42
N VAL A 98 -13.51 11.31 -5.09
CA VAL A 98 -14.71 10.80 -5.74
C VAL A 98 -15.81 11.00 -4.71
N GLY A 99 -16.88 11.71 -5.09
CA GLY A 99 -17.96 12.14 -4.19
C GLY A 99 -18.39 11.01 -3.25
N VAL A 100 -18.08 11.17 -1.97
CA VAL A 100 -18.51 10.22 -0.94
C VAL A 100 -19.98 10.52 -0.67
N ASP A 101 -20.87 9.83 -1.38
CA ASP A 101 -22.25 9.68 -0.93
C ASP A 101 -22.20 8.88 0.37
N HIS A 102 -22.23 9.59 1.49
CA HIS A 102 -22.46 9.01 2.80
C HIS A 102 -23.95 8.67 2.88
N GLY A 103 -24.34 7.64 2.14
CA GLY A 103 -25.69 7.13 2.07
C GLY A 103 -26.33 7.10 3.46
N ARG A 104 -27.45 7.82 3.54
CA ARG A 104 -28.38 7.95 4.67
C ARG A 104 -28.76 6.61 5.30
#